data_AF-A0A4U6MC35-F1
#
_entry.id   AF-A0A4U6MC35-F1
#
_cell.length_a   1.000
_cell.length_b   1.000
_cell.length_c   1.000
_cell.angle_alpha   90.00
_cell.angle_beta   90.00
_cell.angle_gamma   90.00
#
_symmetry.space_group_name_H-M   'P 1'
#
loop_
_entity.id
_entity.type
_entity.pdbx_description
1 polymer ?
#
loop_
_entity_poly.entity_id
_entity_poly.type
_entity_poly.pdbx_seq_one_letter_code
_entity_poly.pdbx_strand_id
1 'polypeptide(L)'
;MGHNTHTQQKAGWVGYLAFFVTIILFSGMFSKSTDWWRVFDFTVLNGAFGQINAAGETAVSFRGAGGMGAKDGFLFALELAPSVILSLGIISITEGLGGLRAAQQLMTPVLRPLLGVPGICSLALIANVQNTDAAAGMTKELAEEGIITEQERAIFACWQTSGSACITNYFSSGAALFTMVTVPVITPLAVILVFKFVGANLLRLWIAQLENRRTQQEA
;
A
#
# COMPACT_ATOMS: atom_id res chain seq x y z
N MET A 1 4.55 4.80 -38.73
CA MET A 1 3.79 3.57 -38.44
C MET A 1 4.74 2.58 -37.78
N GLY A 2 4.74 2.56 -36.44
CA GLY A 2 5.48 1.59 -35.64
C GLY A 2 4.59 1.24 -34.46
N HIS A 3 3.66 0.32 -34.68
CA HIS A 3 2.85 -0.27 -33.61
C HIS A 3 3.77 -1.19 -32.82
N ASN A 4 4.45 -0.66 -31.80
CA ASN A 4 5.08 -1.49 -30.79
C ASN A 4 3.95 -2.15 -30.00
N THR A 5 3.58 -3.34 -30.44
CA THR A 5 2.75 -4.25 -29.65
C THR A 5 3.56 -4.65 -28.43
N HIS A 6 3.45 -3.87 -27.35
CA HIS A 6 3.78 -4.35 -26.01
C HIS A 6 2.77 -5.44 -25.68
N THR A 7 3.03 -6.64 -26.19
CA THR A 7 2.56 -7.87 -25.59
C THR A 7 2.90 -7.72 -24.11
N GLN A 8 1.87 -7.56 -23.29
CA GLN A 8 1.95 -7.56 -21.84
C GLN A 8 2.89 -8.69 -21.45
N GLN A 9 4.17 -8.39 -21.17
CA GLN A 9 5.14 -9.44 -20.88
C GLN A 9 4.60 -10.16 -19.65
N LYS A 10 4.27 -11.45 -19.85
CA LYS A 10 3.80 -12.29 -18.76
C LYS A 10 4.85 -12.22 -17.67
N ALA A 11 4.42 -11.99 -16.43
CA ALA A 11 5.37 -12.01 -15.33
C ALA A 11 6.07 -13.38 -15.38
N GLY A 12 7.40 -13.35 -15.45
CA GLY A 12 8.18 -14.58 -15.45
C GLY A 12 7.85 -15.38 -14.19
N TRP A 13 8.05 -16.69 -14.24
CA TRP A 13 7.87 -17.56 -13.07
C TRP A 13 8.59 -17.03 -11.82
N VAL A 14 9.77 -16.43 -12.01
CA VAL A 14 10.56 -15.76 -10.95
C VAL A 14 9.78 -14.64 -10.27
N GLY A 15 9.01 -13.84 -11.02
CA GLY A 15 8.17 -12.78 -10.45
C GLY A 15 7.04 -13.36 -9.61
N TYR A 16 6.36 -14.39 -10.09
CA TYR A 16 5.30 -15.06 -9.31
C TYR A 16 5.85 -15.67 -8.01
N LEU A 17 7.02 -16.30 -8.07
CA LEU A 17 7.69 -16.84 -6.89
C LEU A 17 8.10 -15.73 -5.92
N ALA A 18 8.72 -14.66 -6.40
CA ALA A 18 9.11 -13.52 -5.58
C ALA A 18 7.89 -12.90 -4.88
N PHE A 19 6.79 -12.70 -5.61
CA PHE A 19 5.55 -12.18 -5.03
C PHE A 19 4.96 -13.11 -3.96
N PHE A 20 4.95 -14.41 -4.21
CA PHE A 20 4.47 -15.40 -3.25
C PHE A 20 5.31 -15.43 -1.96
N VAL A 21 6.63 -15.42 -2.08
CA VAL A 21 7.55 -15.34 -0.93
C VAL A 21 7.32 -14.05 -0.14
N THR A 22 7.10 -12.93 -0.84
CA THR A 22 6.79 -11.64 -0.20
C THR A 22 5.46 -11.67 0.55
N ILE A 23 4.42 -12.32 0.01
CA ILE A 23 3.17 -12.55 0.75
C ILE A 23 3.44 -13.35 2.02
N ILE A 24 4.23 -14.42 1.94
CA ILE A 24 4.56 -15.24 3.11
C ILE A 24 5.29 -14.40 4.17
N LEU A 25 6.29 -13.62 3.77
CA LEU A 25 7.05 -12.73 4.66
C LEU A 25 6.13 -11.79 5.44
N PHE A 26 5.20 -11.10 4.76
CA PHE A 26 4.30 -10.16 5.40
C PHE A 26 3.07 -10.80 6.07
N SER A 27 2.80 -12.09 5.86
CA SER A 27 1.58 -12.75 6.36
C SER A 27 1.53 -12.95 7.88
N GLY A 28 2.68 -12.97 8.56
CA GLY A 28 2.76 -13.28 9.99
C GLY A 28 2.53 -14.76 10.35
N MET A 29 2.41 -15.65 9.35
CA MET A 29 2.11 -17.08 9.53
C MET A 29 3.15 -17.81 10.38
N PHE A 30 4.40 -17.36 10.35
CA PHE A 30 5.52 -18.01 11.06
C PHE A 30 5.98 -17.22 12.30
N SER A 31 5.26 -16.17 12.70
CA SER A 31 5.61 -15.28 13.82
C SER A 31 5.76 -16.02 15.16
N LYS A 32 5.01 -17.10 15.35
CA LYS A 32 5.04 -17.96 16.55
C LYS A 32 5.75 -19.29 16.36
N SER A 33 6.25 -19.58 15.16
CA SER A 33 7.03 -20.80 14.93
C SER A 33 8.29 -20.76 15.78
N THR A 34 8.78 -21.90 16.26
CA THR A 34 10.09 -22.03 16.92
C THR A 34 11.14 -22.63 16.00
N ASP A 35 10.74 -23.07 14.81
CA ASP A 35 11.59 -23.76 13.85
C ASP A 35 12.27 -22.78 12.88
N TRP A 36 13.18 -23.30 12.04
CA TRP A 36 13.89 -22.49 11.02
C TRP A 36 12.96 -21.69 10.10
N TRP A 37 11.72 -22.14 9.90
CA TRP A 37 10.69 -21.47 9.08
C TRP A 37 10.41 -20.02 9.49
N ARG A 38 10.75 -19.62 10.71
CA ARG A 38 10.68 -18.23 11.18
C ARG A 38 11.44 -17.22 10.33
N VAL A 39 12.45 -17.65 9.56
CA VAL A 39 13.19 -16.76 8.65
C VAL A 39 12.29 -16.18 7.56
N PHE A 40 11.15 -16.82 7.29
CA PHE A 40 10.14 -16.33 6.36
C PHE A 40 9.06 -15.47 7.05
N ASP A 41 9.31 -14.96 8.25
CA ASP A 41 8.39 -14.05 8.94
C ASP A 41 8.98 -12.65 9.08
N PHE A 42 8.27 -11.65 8.57
CA PHE A 42 8.67 -10.25 8.67
C PHE A 42 8.87 -9.79 10.12
N THR A 43 8.02 -10.22 11.05
CA THR A 43 8.13 -9.79 12.46
C THR A 43 9.37 -10.38 13.13
N VAL A 44 9.76 -11.60 12.76
CA VAL A 44 10.99 -12.23 13.26
C VAL A 44 12.22 -11.57 12.65
N LEU A 45 12.22 -11.29 11.34
CA LEU A 45 13.32 -10.60 10.67
C LEU A 45 13.48 -9.15 11.15
N ASN A 46 12.37 -8.46 11.39
CA ASN A 46 12.35 -7.12 11.95
C ASN A 46 12.85 -7.11 13.39
N GLY A 47 12.58 -8.19 14.14
CA GLY A 47 13.00 -8.37 15.51
C GLY A 47 12.32 -7.40 16.48
N ALA A 48 12.87 -7.35 17.68
CA ALA A 48 12.44 -6.45 18.73
C ALA A 48 13.65 -5.87 19.44
N PHE A 49 13.54 -4.62 19.89
CA PHE A 49 14.51 -4.03 20.78
C PHE A 49 14.56 -4.81 22.11
N GLY A 50 15.77 -4.93 22.66
CA GLY A 50 15.96 -5.50 23.99
C GLY A 50 15.28 -4.64 25.06
N GLN A 51 14.84 -5.28 26.15
CA GLN A 51 14.35 -4.58 27.34
C GLN A 51 15.53 -4.07 28.16
N ILE A 52 15.42 -2.86 28.71
CA ILE A 52 16.53 -2.21 29.44
C ILE A 52 16.59 -2.70 30.91
N ASN A 53 15.47 -3.16 31.47
CA ASN A 53 15.42 -3.70 32.83
C ASN A 53 15.50 -5.22 32.88
N ALA A 54 15.99 -5.74 34.00
CA ALA A 54 16.09 -7.18 34.27
C ALA A 54 14.71 -7.84 34.43
N ALA A 55 14.64 -9.14 34.13
CA ALA A 55 13.41 -9.94 34.26
C ALA A 55 12.88 -9.90 35.71
N GLY A 56 11.71 -9.30 35.90
CA GLY A 56 11.06 -9.15 37.22
C GLY A 56 10.71 -7.72 37.61
N GLU A 57 11.32 -6.73 36.95
CA GLU A 57 10.94 -5.31 37.06
C GLU A 57 10.04 -4.90 35.90
N THR A 58 9.28 -3.81 36.05
CA THR A 58 8.49 -3.24 34.94
C THR A 58 9.43 -2.99 33.76
N ALA A 59 9.22 -3.76 32.68
CA ALA A 59 10.04 -3.69 31.49
C ALA A 59 9.92 -2.30 30.85
N VAL A 60 10.98 -1.51 30.91
CA VAL A 60 11.08 -0.24 30.20
C VAL A 60 11.90 -0.45 28.93
N SER A 61 11.31 -0.04 27.80
CA SER A 61 11.99 0.08 26.53
C SER A 61 12.89 1.33 26.53
N PHE A 62 13.54 1.60 25.39
CA PHE A 62 14.27 2.86 25.14
C PHE A 62 13.44 4.13 25.37
N ARG A 63 12.11 4.02 25.45
CA ARG A 63 11.20 5.13 25.73
C ARG A 63 11.00 5.40 27.23
N GLY A 64 11.36 4.47 28.11
CA GLY A 64 11.11 4.59 29.55
C GLY A 64 9.63 4.54 29.92
N ALA A 65 9.29 4.97 31.14
CA ALA A 65 7.91 5.04 31.65
C ALA A 65 7.57 6.45 32.13
N GLY A 66 6.34 6.90 31.90
CA GLY A 66 5.83 8.20 32.39
C GLY A 66 6.21 9.42 31.54
N GLY A 67 6.85 9.24 30.38
CA GLY A 67 7.15 10.32 29.43
C GLY A 67 5.99 10.61 28.48
N MET A 68 5.66 11.88 28.25
CA MET A 68 4.69 12.32 27.24
C MET A 68 5.22 13.56 26.50
N GLY A 69 4.88 13.71 25.21
CA GLY A 69 5.22 14.88 24.39
C GLY A 69 6.26 14.60 23.30
N ALA A 70 6.86 15.66 22.73
CA ALA A 70 7.68 15.57 21.51
C ALA A 70 8.88 14.60 21.60
N LYS A 71 9.52 14.50 22.77
CA LYS A 71 10.66 13.58 22.99
C LYS A 71 10.23 12.11 22.93
N ASP A 72 9.06 11.80 23.49
CA ASP A 72 8.50 10.44 23.45
C ASP A 72 8.04 10.07 22.02
N GLY A 73 7.39 11.01 21.32
CA GLY A 73 7.04 10.84 19.90
C GLY A 73 8.25 10.66 18.99
N PHE A 74 9.37 11.37 19.25
CA PHE A 74 10.61 11.19 18.50
C PHE A 74 11.21 9.79 18.68
N LEU A 75 11.25 9.28 19.93
CA LEU A 75 11.73 7.93 20.19
C LEU A 75 10.80 6.87 19.60
N PHE A 76 9.48 7.09 19.61
CA PHE A 76 8.52 6.24 18.89
C PHE A 76 8.78 6.21 17.38
N ALA A 77 9.05 7.35 16.75
CA ALA A 77 9.34 7.40 15.33
C ALA A 77 10.62 6.63 14.98
N LEU A 78 11.66 6.73 15.82
CA LEU A 78 12.87 5.92 15.68
C LEU A 78 12.61 4.42 15.85
N GLU A 79 11.65 4.03 16.70
CA GLU A 79 11.23 2.64 16.86
C GLU A 79 10.58 2.07 15.59
N LEU A 80 9.81 2.88 14.86
CA LEU A 80 9.16 2.47 13.61
C LEU A 80 10.12 2.40 12.41
N ALA A 81 11.20 3.20 12.40
CA ALA A 81 12.06 3.37 11.25
C ALA A 81 12.66 2.05 10.69
N PRO A 82 13.22 1.13 11.52
CA PRO A 82 13.77 -0.14 11.03
C PRO A 82 12.75 -1.00 10.28
N SER A 83 11.53 -1.10 10.82
CA SER A 83 10.44 -1.86 10.20
C SER A 83 10.05 -1.29 8.84
N VAL A 84 9.96 0.04 8.73
CA VAL A 84 9.63 0.70 7.46
C VAL A 84 10.74 0.47 6.44
N ILE A 85 12.01 0.64 6.83
CA ILE A 85 13.16 0.43 5.95
C ILE A 85 13.24 -1.01 5.45
N LEU A 86 13.10 -1.99 6.34
CA LEU A 86 13.11 -3.42 5.98
C LEU A 86 11.97 -3.76 5.01
N SER A 87 10.76 -3.25 5.30
CA SER A 87 9.60 -3.46 4.45
C SER A 87 9.83 -2.90 3.04
N LEU A 88 10.34 -1.68 2.94
CA LEU A 88 10.65 -1.04 1.66
C LEU A 88 11.75 -1.79 0.90
N GLY A 89 12.77 -2.31 1.59
CA GLY A 89 13.82 -3.13 0.99
C GLY A 89 13.28 -4.43 0.38
N ILE A 90 12.43 -5.17 1.10
CA ILE A 90 11.79 -6.39 0.60
C ILE A 90 10.92 -6.09 -0.63
N ILE A 91 10.15 -4.99 -0.59
CA ILE A 91 9.33 -4.56 -1.73
C ILE A 91 10.21 -4.23 -2.94
N SER A 92 11.31 -3.49 -2.75
CA SER A 92 12.24 -3.13 -3.83
C SER A 92 12.90 -4.36 -4.48
N ILE A 93 13.27 -5.36 -3.68
CA ILE A 93 13.78 -6.64 -4.22
C ILE A 93 12.68 -7.38 -5.00
N THR A 94 11.46 -7.42 -4.45
CA THR A 94 10.31 -8.03 -5.13
C THR A 94 10.02 -7.33 -6.45
N GLU A 95 10.19 -6.01 -6.50
CA GLU A 95 10.09 -5.21 -7.72
C GLU A 95 11.14 -5.59 -8.75
N GLY A 96 12.42 -5.59 -8.34
CA GLY A 96 13.55 -5.91 -9.21
C GLY A 96 13.46 -7.33 -9.79
N LEU A 97 12.84 -8.26 -9.07
CA LEU A 97 12.59 -9.64 -9.53
C LEU A 97 11.30 -9.78 -10.38
N GLY A 98 10.57 -8.70 -10.63
CA GLY A 98 9.33 -8.70 -11.40
C GLY A 98 8.11 -9.23 -10.65
N GLY A 99 8.18 -9.36 -9.32
CA GLY A 99 7.05 -9.81 -8.50
C GLY A 99 5.91 -8.81 -8.43
N LEU A 100 6.22 -7.53 -8.55
CA LEU A 100 5.21 -6.49 -8.71
C LEU A 100 4.43 -6.66 -10.03
N ARG A 101 5.06 -7.15 -11.11
CA ARG A 101 4.36 -7.55 -12.35
C ARG A 101 3.42 -8.73 -12.13
N ALA A 102 3.83 -9.71 -11.33
CA ALA A 102 2.97 -10.86 -10.98
C ALA A 102 1.76 -10.41 -10.15
N ALA A 103 1.98 -9.50 -9.20
CA ALA A 103 0.92 -8.85 -8.43
C ALA A 103 -0.08 -8.13 -9.35
N GLN A 104 0.39 -7.40 -10.36
CA GLN A 104 -0.48 -6.75 -11.36
C GLN A 104 -1.39 -7.74 -12.09
N GLN A 105 -0.84 -8.88 -12.52
CA GLN A 105 -1.62 -9.89 -13.23
C GLN A 105 -2.67 -10.55 -12.33
N LEU A 106 -2.31 -10.84 -11.07
CA LEU A 106 -3.22 -11.41 -10.08
C LEU A 106 -4.29 -10.41 -9.61
N MET A 107 -3.97 -9.12 -9.54
CA MET A 107 -4.90 -8.07 -9.12
C MET A 107 -5.82 -7.58 -10.24
N THR A 108 -5.51 -7.83 -11.51
CA THR A 108 -6.36 -7.46 -12.66
C THR A 108 -7.82 -7.95 -12.55
N PRO A 109 -8.11 -9.23 -12.22
CA PRO A 109 -9.51 -9.69 -12.06
C PRO A 109 -10.23 -9.07 -10.86
N VAL A 110 -9.52 -8.48 -9.90
CA VAL A 110 -10.09 -7.86 -8.69
C VAL A 110 -10.31 -6.36 -8.89
N LEU A 111 -9.33 -5.66 -9.48
CA LEU A 111 -9.40 -4.21 -9.70
C LEU A 111 -10.37 -3.79 -10.80
N ARG A 112 -10.50 -4.62 -11.84
CA ARG A 112 -11.40 -4.33 -12.95
C ARG A 112 -12.87 -4.26 -12.52
N PRO A 113 -13.42 -5.19 -11.73
CA PRO A 113 -14.77 -5.03 -11.20
C PRO A 113 -14.88 -3.90 -10.15
N LEU A 114 -13.90 -3.78 -9.24
CA LEU A 114 -13.99 -2.85 -8.10
C LEU A 114 -13.78 -1.37 -8.45
N LEU A 115 -12.90 -1.06 -9.41
CA LEU A 115 -12.52 0.31 -9.76
C LEU A 115 -12.66 0.61 -11.25
N GLY A 116 -12.84 -0.41 -12.10
CA GLY A 116 -12.94 -0.20 -13.55
C GLY A 116 -11.60 0.08 -14.24
N VAL A 117 -10.48 -0.12 -13.55
CA VAL A 117 -9.12 0.15 -14.07
C VAL A 117 -8.37 -1.17 -14.35
N PRO A 118 -7.41 -1.20 -15.30
CA PRO A 118 -6.61 -2.39 -15.56
C PRO A 118 -5.68 -2.69 -14.38
N GLY A 119 -5.36 -3.96 -14.13
CA GLY A 119 -4.53 -4.34 -12.99
C GLY A 119 -3.08 -3.88 -13.08
N ILE A 120 -2.65 -3.33 -14.22
CA ILE A 120 -1.36 -2.63 -14.37
C ILE A 120 -1.30 -1.42 -13.43
N CYS A 121 -2.44 -0.76 -13.18
CA CYS A 121 -2.57 0.31 -12.20
C CYS A 121 -2.31 -0.13 -10.75
N SER A 122 -2.24 -1.44 -10.46
CA SER A 122 -1.99 -1.92 -9.10
C SER A 122 -0.64 -1.51 -8.51
N LEU A 123 0.40 -1.29 -9.34
CA LEU A 123 1.67 -0.76 -8.84
C LEU A 123 1.53 0.67 -8.36
N ALA A 124 0.88 1.50 -9.16
CA ALA A 124 0.57 2.86 -8.77
C ALA A 124 -0.39 2.89 -7.56
N LEU A 125 -1.29 1.92 -7.38
CA LEU A 125 -2.10 1.77 -6.15
C LEU A 125 -1.23 1.51 -4.93
N ILE A 126 -0.30 0.55 -5.02
CA ILE A 126 0.59 0.20 -3.91
C ILE A 126 1.46 1.40 -3.54
N ALA A 127 2.06 2.05 -4.53
CA ALA A 127 2.85 3.24 -4.32
C ALA A 127 2.03 4.40 -3.73
N ASN A 128 0.77 4.57 -4.14
CA ASN A 128 -0.08 5.66 -3.65
C ASN A 128 -0.35 5.59 -2.14
N VAL A 129 -0.36 4.40 -1.55
CA VAL A 129 -0.50 4.24 -0.09
C VAL A 129 0.67 4.88 0.66
N GLN A 130 1.85 4.97 0.03
CA GLN A 130 3.07 5.50 0.64
C GLN A 130 3.43 6.90 0.14
N ASN A 131 3.28 7.15 -1.16
CA ASN A 131 3.64 8.41 -1.79
C ASN A 131 2.68 8.71 -2.96
N THR A 132 1.91 9.79 -2.80
CA THR A 132 0.94 10.21 -3.82
C THR A 132 1.61 10.75 -5.08
N ASP A 133 2.73 11.46 -4.95
CA ASP A 133 3.40 12.10 -6.09
C ASP A 133 4.06 11.07 -7.01
N ALA A 134 4.70 10.06 -6.42
CA ALA A 134 5.27 8.95 -7.18
C ALA A 134 4.18 8.17 -7.95
N ALA A 135 3.03 7.92 -7.32
CA ALA A 135 1.90 7.24 -7.94
C ALA A 135 1.29 8.06 -9.10
N ALA A 136 1.21 9.38 -8.95
CA ALA A 136 0.74 10.27 -10.01
C ALA A 136 1.68 10.25 -11.23
N GLY A 137 3.00 10.22 -11.00
CA GLY A 137 4.01 10.05 -12.05
C GLY A 137 3.82 8.77 -12.85
N MET A 138 3.70 7.62 -12.16
CA MET A 138 3.43 6.32 -12.81
C MET A 138 2.10 6.32 -13.57
N THR A 139 1.07 6.99 -13.04
CA THR A 139 -0.24 7.07 -13.70
C THR A 139 -0.21 7.90 -14.97
N LYS A 140 0.58 8.97 -14.96
CA LYS A 140 0.80 9.81 -16.14
C LYS A 140 1.48 8.99 -17.24
N GLU A 141 2.55 8.25 -16.92
CA GLU A 141 3.25 7.39 -17.88
C GLU A 141 2.29 6.36 -18.49
N LEU A 142 1.48 5.70 -17.67
CA LEU A 142 0.47 4.74 -18.16
C LEU A 142 -0.55 5.37 -19.12
N ALA A 143 -0.92 6.64 -18.91
CA ALA A 143 -1.83 7.36 -19.80
C ALA A 143 -1.15 7.80 -21.10
N GLU A 144 0.08 8.32 -21.01
CA GLU A 144 0.88 8.74 -22.17
C GLU A 144 1.23 7.57 -23.09
N GLU A 145 1.45 6.38 -22.52
CA GLU A 145 1.67 5.14 -23.25
C GLU A 145 0.38 4.53 -23.85
N GLY A 146 -0.79 5.12 -23.57
CA GLY A 146 -2.08 4.62 -24.04
C GLY A 146 -2.51 3.29 -23.41
N ILE A 147 -1.91 2.91 -22.28
CA ILE A 147 -2.24 1.68 -21.54
C ILE A 147 -3.56 1.84 -20.79
N ILE A 148 -3.85 3.06 -20.32
CA ILE A 148 -5.11 3.44 -19.68
C ILE A 148 -5.82 4.52 -20.50
N THR A 149 -7.14 4.45 -20.53
CA THR A 149 -7.98 5.49 -21.12
C THR A 149 -8.00 6.74 -20.23
N GLU A 150 -8.37 7.90 -20.79
CA GLU A 150 -8.55 9.13 -20.01
C GLU A 150 -9.62 8.98 -18.90
N GLN A 151 -10.62 8.13 -19.10
CA GLN A 151 -11.63 7.83 -18.09
C GLN A 151 -11.06 6.99 -16.94
N GLU A 152 -10.33 5.93 -17.27
CA GLU A 152 -9.63 5.11 -16.28
C GLU A 152 -8.62 5.95 -15.51
N ARG A 153 -7.88 6.84 -16.20
CA ARG A 153 -6.98 7.81 -15.59
C ARG A 153 -7.71 8.72 -14.60
N ALA A 154 -8.86 9.28 -14.96
CA ALA A 154 -9.64 10.16 -14.09
C ALA A 154 -10.14 9.42 -12.83
N ILE A 155 -10.72 8.22 -13.00
CA ILE A 155 -11.15 7.36 -11.89
C ILE A 155 -9.96 7.01 -10.99
N PHE A 156 -8.83 6.70 -11.60
CA PHE A 156 -7.63 6.29 -10.90
C PHE A 156 -6.97 7.45 -10.14
N ALA A 157 -6.91 8.64 -10.74
CA ALA A 157 -6.46 9.86 -10.09
C ALA A 157 -7.36 10.26 -8.91
N CYS A 158 -8.68 10.08 -9.05
CA CYS A 158 -9.62 10.30 -7.96
C CYS A 158 -9.38 9.34 -6.79
N TRP A 159 -9.17 8.05 -7.06
CA TRP A 159 -8.80 7.09 -6.02
C TRP A 159 -7.48 7.49 -5.32
N GLN A 160 -6.49 7.90 -6.10
CA GLN A 160 -5.16 8.27 -5.61
C GLN A 160 -5.12 9.53 -4.78
N THR A 161 -5.99 10.49 -5.05
CA THR A 161 -6.06 11.75 -4.30
C THR A 161 -6.97 11.64 -3.09
N SER A 162 -8.03 10.84 -3.18
CA SER A 162 -8.93 10.55 -2.07
C SER A 162 -8.15 9.93 -0.91
N GLY A 163 -8.32 10.44 0.31
CA GLY A 163 -7.82 9.81 1.54
C GLY A 163 -6.29 9.70 1.71
N SER A 164 -5.46 10.01 0.71
CA SER A 164 -4.01 9.79 0.80
C SER A 164 -3.33 10.72 1.79
N ALA A 165 -3.69 12.01 1.77
CA ALA A 165 -3.23 12.96 2.80
C ALA A 165 -3.68 12.53 4.20
N CYS A 166 -4.87 11.94 4.33
CA CYS A 166 -5.35 11.41 5.60
C CYS A 166 -4.49 10.22 6.07
N ILE A 167 -4.09 9.31 5.18
CA ILE A 167 -3.19 8.18 5.51
C ILE A 167 -1.84 8.72 5.98
N THR A 168 -1.23 9.63 5.21
CA THR A 168 0.07 10.22 5.56
C THR A 168 0.01 11.00 6.88
N ASN A 169 -1.06 11.77 7.12
CA ASN A 169 -1.26 12.49 8.37
C ASN A 169 -1.58 11.55 9.54
N TYR A 170 -2.30 10.45 9.29
CA TYR A 170 -2.64 9.46 10.31
C TYR A 170 -1.39 8.79 10.86
N PHE A 171 -0.46 8.38 9.99
CA PHE A 171 0.80 7.76 10.42
C PHE A 171 1.87 8.76 10.86
N SER A 172 1.88 10.00 10.38
CA SER A 172 2.85 11.01 10.81
C SER A 172 2.43 11.74 12.09
N SER A 173 1.29 12.40 12.07
CA SER A 173 0.81 13.27 13.15
C SER A 173 -0.17 12.54 14.08
N GLY A 174 -1.01 11.65 13.52
CA GLY A 174 -1.97 10.85 14.27
C GLY A 174 -1.29 9.82 15.19
N ALA A 175 -0.07 9.39 14.87
CA ALA A 175 0.76 8.53 15.70
C ALA A 175 0.89 9.02 17.16
N ALA A 176 1.03 10.34 17.36
CA ALA A 176 1.11 10.95 18.68
C ALA A 176 -0.21 10.83 19.48
N LEU A 177 -1.33 10.63 18.80
CA LEU A 177 -2.66 10.45 19.38
C LEU A 177 -3.03 8.98 19.59
N PHE A 178 -2.25 8.01 19.07
CA PHE A 178 -2.59 6.59 19.17
C PHE A 178 -2.67 6.09 20.62
N THR A 179 -1.97 6.74 21.55
CA THR A 179 -2.03 6.44 22.99
C THR A 179 -3.33 6.92 23.65
N MET A 180 -4.05 7.85 23.02
CA MET A 180 -5.28 8.47 23.54
C MET A 180 -6.53 7.97 22.79
N VAL A 181 -6.35 7.32 21.64
CA VAL A 181 -7.44 6.78 20.82
C VAL A 181 -7.89 5.44 21.39
N THR A 182 -9.16 5.34 21.75
CA THR A 182 -9.77 4.14 22.35
C THR A 182 -10.12 3.04 21.33
N VAL A 183 -10.06 3.35 20.04
CA VAL A 183 -10.33 2.39 18.95
C VAL A 183 -9.03 1.83 18.36
N PRO A 184 -9.01 0.56 17.91
CA PRO A 184 -7.84 -0.02 17.28
C PRO A 184 -7.34 0.82 16.11
N VAL A 185 -6.01 0.99 15.99
CA VAL A 185 -5.33 1.80 14.96
C VAL A 185 -5.73 1.41 13.53
N ILE A 186 -6.12 0.15 13.32
CA ILE A 186 -6.58 -0.32 12.01
C ILE A 186 -7.96 0.26 11.61
N THR A 187 -8.77 0.69 12.57
CA THR A 187 -10.16 1.12 12.32
C THR A 187 -10.22 2.40 11.50
N PRO A 188 -9.54 3.51 11.87
CA PRO A 188 -9.53 4.72 11.06
C PRO A 188 -8.89 4.49 9.68
N LEU A 189 -7.85 3.66 9.61
CA LEU A 189 -7.21 3.29 8.35
C LEU A 189 -8.18 2.57 7.41
N ALA A 190 -8.93 1.59 7.93
CA ALA A 190 -9.94 0.87 7.16
C ALA A 190 -11.03 1.82 6.65
N VAL A 191 -11.48 2.76 7.47
CA VAL A 191 -12.45 3.80 7.06
C VAL A 191 -11.88 4.63 5.90
N ILE A 192 -10.67 5.15 6.02
CA ILE A 192 -10.03 5.95 4.96
C ILE A 192 -9.93 5.14 3.66
N LEU A 193 -9.50 3.88 3.73
CA LEU A 193 -9.41 3.00 2.57
C LEU A 193 -10.77 2.74 1.92
N VAL A 194 -11.83 2.48 2.69
CA VAL A 194 -13.19 2.33 2.16
C VAL A 194 -13.64 3.58 1.41
N PHE A 195 -13.42 4.76 1.99
CA PHE A 195 -13.78 6.02 1.34
C PHE A 195 -13.01 6.30 0.05
N LYS A 196 -11.77 5.80 -0.09
CA LYS A 196 -11.04 5.83 -1.38
C LYS A 196 -11.78 5.08 -2.47
N PHE A 197 -12.26 3.88 -2.16
CA PHE A 197 -13.05 3.07 -3.10
C PHE A 197 -14.41 3.71 -3.40
N VAL A 198 -15.06 4.29 -2.40
CA VAL A 198 -16.35 4.99 -2.60
C VAL A 198 -16.17 6.20 -3.53
N GLY A 199 -15.19 7.07 -3.27
CA GLY A 199 -14.95 8.26 -4.09
C GLY A 199 -14.69 7.92 -5.57
N ALA A 200 -13.82 6.93 -5.82
CA ALA A 200 -13.52 6.47 -7.17
C ALA A 200 -14.73 5.88 -7.89
N ASN A 201 -15.56 5.08 -7.18
CA ASN A 201 -16.76 4.50 -7.77
C ASN A 201 -17.88 5.52 -8.00
N LEU A 202 -18.00 6.56 -7.17
CA LEU A 202 -18.91 7.67 -7.44
C LEU A 202 -18.53 8.41 -8.72
N LEU A 203 -17.23 8.68 -8.92
CA LEU A 203 -16.75 9.29 -10.16
C LEU A 203 -17.00 8.38 -11.37
N ARG A 204 -16.76 7.07 -11.23
CA ARG A 204 -17.07 6.08 -12.26
C ARG A 204 -18.55 6.08 -12.66
N LEU A 205 -19.47 6.12 -11.70
CA LEU A 205 -20.91 6.20 -11.94
C LEU A 205 -21.30 7.52 -12.62
N TRP A 206 -20.70 8.64 -12.19
CA TRP A 206 -20.95 9.95 -12.78
C TRP A 206 -20.51 10.03 -14.25
N ILE A 207 -19.33 9.49 -14.58
CA ILE A 207 -18.84 9.40 -15.96
C ILE A 207 -19.80 8.54 -16.81
N ALA A 208 -20.20 7.36 -16.32
CA ALA A 208 -21.13 6.49 -17.04
C ALA A 208 -22.51 7.14 -17.29
N GLN A 209 -23.00 7.94 -16.35
CA GLN A 209 -24.23 8.71 -16.53
C GLN A 209 -24.08 9.82 -17.57
N LEU A 210 -22.92 10.48 -17.62
CA LEU A 210 -22.64 11.54 -18.58
C LEU A 210 -22.58 10.99 -20.01
N GLU A 211 -21.94 9.84 -20.21
CA GLU A 211 -21.88 9.17 -21.50
C GLU A 211 -23.26 8.76 -22.00
N ASN A 212 -24.08 8.12 -21.15
CA ASN A 212 -25.44 7.72 -21.52
C ASN A 212 -26.30 8.92 -21.96
N ARG A 213 -26.15 10.08 -21.32
CA ARG A 213 -26.86 11.31 -21.72
C ARG A 213 -26.39 11.83 -23.07
N ARG A 214 -25.09 11.75 -23.35
CA ARG A 214 -24.51 12.17 -24.62
C ARG A 214 -24.99 11.28 -25.78
N THR A 215 -24.98 9.97 -25.59
CA THR A 215 -25.49 9.02 -26.61
C THR A 215 -26.98 9.22 -26.89
N GLN A 216 -27.79 9.60 -25.90
CA GLN A 216 -29.21 9.93 -26.09
C GLN A 216 -29.46 11.26 -26.82
N GLN A 217 -28.50 12.19 -26.81
CA GLN A 217 -28.58 13.44 -27.55
C GLN A 217 -28.09 13.32 -29.00
N GLU A 218 -27.22 12.33 -29.26
CA GLU A 218 -26.65 12.05 -30.59
C GLU A 218 -27.49 11.02 -31.40
N ALA A 219 -28.49 10.38 -30.79
CA ALA A 219 -29.43 9.43 -31.40
C ALA A 219 -30.77 10.10 -31.75
#